data_AF-A0A562V6Z3-F1
#
_entry.id   AF-A0A562V6Z3-F1
#
_cell.length_a   1.000
_cell.length_b   1.000
_cell.length_c   1.000
_cell.angle_alpha   90.00
_cell.angle_beta   90.00
_cell.angle_gamma   90.00
#
_symmetry.space_group_name_H-M   'P 1'
#
loop_
_entity.id
_entity.type
_entity.pdbx_description
1 polymer ?
#
loop_
_entity_poly.entity_id
_entity_poly.type
_entity_poly.pdbx_seq_one_letter_code
_entity_poly.pdbx_strand_id
1 'polypeptide(L)' 'MTEQYDRLLNQKEVAEWIGMSEAWMEQCRFKGTGIPYVKIGRACRYRTSDVQRWIDEHIVGSGI' A
#
# COMPACT_ATOMS: atom_id res chain seq x y z
N MET A 1 -0.19 -26.35 -11.33
CA MET A 1 0.60 -25.12 -11.17
C MET A 1 -0.39 -23.97 -11.09
N THR A 2 -0.71 -23.51 -9.89
CA THR A 2 -1.61 -22.35 -9.72
C THR A 2 -0.74 -21.10 -9.75
N GLU A 3 -0.81 -20.33 -10.83
CA GLU A 3 -0.27 -18.97 -10.86
C GLU A 3 -1.04 -18.14 -9.84
N GLN A 4 -0.41 -17.89 -8.69
CA GLN A 4 -0.99 -17.04 -7.66
C GLN A 4 -0.64 -15.60 -8.00
N TYR A 5 -1.53 -14.95 -8.74
CA TYR A 5 -1.39 -13.53 -9.07
C TYR A 5 -1.59 -12.69 -7.81
N ASP A 6 -0.63 -11.80 -7.53
CA ASP A 6 -0.75 -10.83 -6.45
C ASP A 6 -1.92 -9.87 -6.73
N ARG A 7 -2.90 -9.87 -5.84
CA ARG A 7 -4.11 -9.06 -6.00
C ARG A 7 -3.75 -7.58 -5.92
N LEU A 8 -4.17 -6.84 -6.94
CA LEU A 8 -4.02 -5.39 -7.01
C LEU A 8 -5.17 -4.67 -6.29
N LEU A 9 -4.86 -4.17 -5.11
CA LEU A 9 -5.76 -3.39 -4.27
C LEU A 9 -5.90 -1.96 -4.81
N ASN A 10 -7.08 -1.38 -4.63
CA ASN A 10 -7.28 0.04 -4.85
C ASN A 10 -6.88 0.86 -3.59
N GLN A 11 -6.83 2.18 -3.74
CA GLN A 11 -6.44 3.08 -2.65
C GLN A 11 -7.33 2.93 -1.41
N LYS A 12 -8.64 2.77 -1.58
CA LYS A 12 -9.59 2.61 -0.49
C LYS A 12 -9.32 1.30 0.26
N GLU A 13 -9.14 0.19 -0.45
CA GLU A 13 -8.80 -1.12 0.14
C GLU A 13 -7.53 -1.04 0.98
N VAL A 14 -6.48 -0.37 0.48
CA VAL A 14 -5.23 -0.20 1.24
C VAL A 14 -5.41 0.71 2.44
N ALA A 15 -6.13 1.82 2.28
CA ALA A 15 -6.42 2.76 3.36
C ALA A 15 -7.19 2.06 4.50
N GLU A 16 -8.21 1.26 4.16
CA GLU A 16 -8.95 0.43 5.11
C GLU A 16 -8.04 -0.62 5.77
N TRP A 17 -7.12 -1.23 5.02
CA TRP A 17 -6.20 -2.24 5.56
C TRP A 17 -5.21 -1.68 6.58
N ILE A 18 -4.59 -0.53 6.29
CA ILE A 18 -3.61 0.11 7.19
C ILE A 18 -4.27 1.02 8.25
N GLY A 19 -5.60 1.17 8.22
CA GLY A 19 -6.35 2.03 9.14
C GLY A 19 -6.14 3.53 8.93
N MET A 20 -5.81 3.96 7.71
CA MET A 20 -5.58 5.37 7.35
C MET A 20 -6.68 5.92 6.45
N SER A 21 -6.74 7.24 6.27
CA SER A 21 -7.69 7.88 5.37
C SER A 21 -7.22 7.88 3.92
N GLU A 22 -8.16 7.92 2.96
CA GLU A 22 -7.82 8.06 1.55
C GLU A 22 -7.04 9.36 1.27
N ALA A 23 -7.38 10.45 1.97
CA ALA A 23 -6.67 11.71 1.88
C ALA A 23 -5.21 11.61 2.35
N TRP A 24 -4.92 10.79 3.37
CA TRP A 24 -3.54 10.50 3.79
C TRP A 24 -2.78 9.81 2.66
N MET A 25 -3.38 8.82 1.98
CA MET A 25 -2.78 8.13 0.82
C MET A 25 -2.52 9.08 -0.37
N GLU A 26 -3.37 10.08 -0.60
CA GLU A 26 -3.13 11.13 -1.60
C GLU A 26 -1.96 12.03 -1.23
N GLN A 27 -1.90 12.49 0.03
CA GLN A 27 -0.78 13.29 0.52
C GLN A 27 0.55 12.53 0.45
N CYS A 28 0.54 11.26 0.82
CA CYS A 28 1.68 10.36 0.70
C CYS A 28 2.20 10.29 -0.75
N ARG A 29 1.31 10.08 -1.72
CA ARG A 29 1.69 10.09 -3.15
C ARG A 29 2.23 11.44 -3.60
N PHE A 30 1.63 12.54 -3.16
CA PHE A 30 2.10 13.88 -3.51
C PHE A 30 3.49 14.19 -2.94
N LYS A 31 3.75 13.78 -1.69
CA LYS A 31 5.04 13.96 -1.01
C LYS A 31 6.11 12.97 -1.48
N GLY A 32 5.73 11.95 -2.26
CA GLY A 32 6.63 10.85 -2.62
C GLY A 32 6.97 9.94 -1.44
N THR A 33 6.20 10.00 -0.35
CA THR A 33 6.41 9.22 0.87
C THR A 33 5.22 8.30 1.07
N GLY A 34 5.39 6.98 0.98
CA GLY A 34 4.29 6.03 1.20
C GLY A 34 4.46 4.70 0.48
N ILE A 35 3.37 3.95 0.40
CA ILE A 35 3.37 2.61 -0.17
C ILE A 35 3.61 2.68 -1.69
N PRO A 36 4.52 1.85 -2.24
CA PRO A 36 4.70 1.72 -3.68
C PRO A 36 3.38 1.37 -4.38
N TYR A 37 3.10 2.03 -5.50
CA TYR A 37 1.89 1.80 -6.28
C TYR A 37 2.23 1.54 -7.75
N VAL A 38 1.44 0.67 -8.35
CA VAL A 38 1.41 0.40 -9.78
C VAL A 38 0.44 1.38 -10.44
N LYS A 39 0.96 2.22 -11.33
CA LYS A 39 0.15 3.15 -12.12
C LYS A 39 -0.38 2.44 -13.37
N ILE A 40 -1.68 2.25 -13.45
CA ILE A 40 -2.37 1.64 -14.60
C ILE A 40 -3.30 2.69 -15.22
N GLY A 41 -2.78 3.40 -16.22
CA GLY A 41 -3.47 4.55 -16.82
C GLY A 41 -3.73 5.66 -15.79
N ARG A 42 -5.01 5.92 -15.51
CA ARG A 42 -5.46 6.87 -14.48
C ARG A 42 -5.61 6.25 -13.07
N ALA A 43 -5.58 4.93 -12.97
CA ALA A 43 -5.78 4.23 -11.71
C ALA A 43 -4.43 3.98 -11.00
N CYS A 44 -4.40 4.26 -9.70
CA CYS A 44 -3.31 3.81 -8.82
C CYS A 44 -3.76 2.52 -8.15
N ARG A 45 -2.97 1.45 -8.30
CA ARG A 45 -3.21 0.16 -7.65
C ARG A 45 -2.02 -0.21 -6.79
N TYR A 46 -2.24 -0.99 -5.76
CA TYR A 46 -1.23 -1.41 -4.82
C TYR A 46 -1.15 -2.93 -4.84
N ARG A 47 0.05 -3.47 -4.91
CA ARG A 47 0.24 -4.91 -4.74
C ARG A 47 0.05 -5.26 -3.28
N THR A 48 -0.61 -6.38 -3.02
CA THR A 48 -0.80 -6.88 -1.65
C THR A 48 0.55 -7.12 -0.99
N SER A 49 1.50 -7.70 -1.74
CA SER A 49 2.88 -7.90 -1.29
C SER A 49 3.62 -6.59 -0.96
N ASP A 50 3.45 -5.53 -1.75
CA ASP A 50 4.14 -4.25 -1.50
C ASP A 50 3.58 -3.54 -0.25
N VAL A 51 2.26 -3.60 -0.05
CA VAL A 51 1.61 -3.10 1.17
C VAL A 51 2.13 -3.85 2.39
N GLN A 52 2.20 -5.18 2.32
CA GLN A 52 2.70 -6.00 3.41
C GLN A 52 4.17 -5.69 3.75
N ARG A 53 5.03 -5.54 2.73
CA ARG A 53 6.43 -5.15 2.93
C ARG A 53 6.55 -3.77 3.57
N TRP A 54 5.73 -2.82 3.12
CA TRP A 54 5.72 -1.49 3.71
C TRP A 54 5.32 -1.54 5.19
N ILE A 55 4.30 -2.31 5.56
CA ILE A 55 3.91 -2.51 6.96
C ILE A 55 5.08 -3.06 7.77
N ASP A 56 5.75 -4.09 7.26
CA ASP A 56 6.90 -4.73 7.91
C ASP A 56 8.07 -3.75 8.14
N GLU A 57 8.38 -2.91 7.15
CA GLU A 57 9.39 -1.86 7.27
C GLU A 57 9.01 -0.75 8.28
N HIS A 58 7.71 -0.59 8.57
CA HIS A 58 7.20 0.39 9.53
C HIS A 58 6.94 -0.21 10.92
N ILE A 59 7.26 -1.49 11.14
CA ILE A 59 7.25 -2.10 12.47
C ILE A 59 8.40 -1.48 13.26
N VAL A 60 8.07 -0.51 14.11
CA VAL A 60 9.01 -0.02 15.13
C VAL A 60 8.94 -0.99 16.29
N GLY A 61 9.88 -1.93 16.33
CA GLY A 61 9.95 -2.95 17.36
C GLY A 61 9.98 -2.32 18.76
N SER A 62 8.98 -2.70 19.57
CA SER A 62 8.96 -2.62 21.02
C SER A 62 10.10 -3.47 21.60
N GLY A 63 11.34 -3.05 21.38
CA GLY A 63 12.54 -3.57 22.02
C GLY A 63 12.96 -2.62 23.14
N ILE A 64 12.18 -2.61 24.22
CA ILE A 64 12.62 -2.18 25.56
C ILE A 64 12.35 -3.37 26.47
#